data_AF-A0A936S3W1-F1
#
_entry.id   AF-A0A936S3W1-F1
#
_cell.length_a   1.000
_cell.length_b   1.000
_cell.length_c   1.000
_cell.angle_alpha   90.00
_cell.angle_beta   90.00
_cell.angle_gamma   90.00
#
_symmetry.space_group_name_H-M   'P 1'
#
loop_
_entity.id
_entity.type
_entity.pdbx_description
1 polymer ?
#
loop_
_entity_poly.entity_id
_entity_poly.type
_entity_poly.pdbx_seq_one_letter_code
_entity_poly.pdbx_strand_id
1 'polypeptide(L)'
;MTWSSALIQLPLLVLGARAETIFLFNALMSLQGLISHFNVDVKAGWLNYVLVGTELHRFHHSADMREAQNYGVLIPLWDLVFGTFFCARDHLPTRIGVAAPAQYPNSTEIGKVLALPLRWEAGPRATLDTAGG
;
A
#
# COMPACT_ATOMS: atom_id res chain seq x y z
N MET A 1 -5.10 13.02 7.32
CA MET A 1 -4.85 11.69 7.93
C MET A 1 -5.83 11.33 9.07
N THR A 2 -6.86 12.13 9.38
CA THR A 2 -7.72 11.93 10.58
C THR A 2 -9.12 11.39 10.31
N TRP A 3 -9.75 11.70 9.16
CA TRP A 3 -11.13 11.28 8.87
C TRP A 3 -11.26 9.81 8.45
N SER A 4 -10.24 9.28 7.76
CA SER A 4 -10.17 7.86 7.40
C SER A 4 -10.14 6.96 8.63
N SER A 5 -9.45 7.39 9.69
CA SER A 5 -9.34 6.64 10.94
C SER A 5 -10.70 6.50 11.65
N ALA A 6 -11.56 7.52 11.59
CA ALA A 6 -12.89 7.46 12.18
C ALA A 6 -13.80 6.45 11.45
N LEU A 7 -13.73 6.41 10.11
CA LEU A 7 -14.49 5.43 9.31
C LEU A 7 -14.05 3.99 9.57
N ILE A 8 -12.75 3.76 9.75
CA ILE A 8 -12.19 2.43 10.07
C ILE A 8 -12.59 2.00 11.49
N GLN A 9 -12.68 2.92 12.44
CA GLN A 9 -13.01 2.61 13.84
C GLN A 9 -14.51 2.56 14.15
N LEU A 10 -15.35 3.17 13.32
CA LEU A 10 -16.80 3.21 13.53
C LEU A 10 -17.43 1.81 13.67
N PRO A 11 -17.11 0.80 12.84
CA PRO A 11 -17.61 -0.56 13.05
C PRO A 11 -17.22 -1.13 14.41
N LEU A 12 -15.98 -0.91 14.86
CA LEU A 12 -15.52 -1.38 16.18
C LEU A 12 -16.32 -0.71 17.31
N LEU A 13 -16.56 0.59 17.21
CA LEU A 13 -17.39 1.33 18.16
C LEU A 13 -18.84 0.84 18.18
N VAL A 14 -19.44 0.60 17.01
CA VAL A 14 -20.82 0.08 16.87
C VAL A 14 -20.94 -1.33 17.43
N LEU A 15 -19.91 -2.16 17.27
CA LEU A 15 -19.83 -3.50 17.86
C LEU A 15 -19.53 -3.50 19.36
N GLY A 16 -19.40 -2.32 20.00
CA GLY A 16 -19.17 -2.19 21.44
C GLY A 16 -17.73 -2.49 21.85
N ALA A 17 -16.74 -2.29 20.97
CA ALA A 17 -15.34 -2.44 21.32
C ALA A 17 -14.97 -1.50 22.47
N ARG A 18 -14.28 -2.05 23.47
CA ARG A 18 -13.81 -1.27 24.62
C ARG A 18 -12.70 -0.30 24.20
N ALA A 19 -12.52 0.77 24.97
CA ALA A 19 -11.48 1.76 24.72
C ALA A 19 -10.08 1.13 24.66
N GLU A 20 -9.82 0.12 25.50
CA GLU A 20 -8.54 -0.60 25.51
C GLU A 20 -8.30 -1.37 24.21
N THR A 21 -9.36 -1.97 23.62
CA THR A 21 -9.26 -2.67 22.33
C THR A 21 -8.91 -1.71 21.20
N ILE A 22 -9.56 -0.55 21.16
CA ILE A 22 -9.30 0.50 20.16
C ILE A 22 -7.88 1.04 20.32
N PHE A 23 -7.44 1.27 21.55
CA PHE A 23 -6.09 1.69 21.85
C PHE A 23 -5.05 0.68 21.36
N LEU A 24 -5.20 -0.60 21.71
CA LEU A 24 -4.28 -1.65 21.30
C LEU A 24 -4.24 -1.82 19.77
N PHE A 25 -5.39 -1.79 19.11
CA PHE A 25 -5.47 -1.81 17.66
C PHE A 25 -4.68 -0.67 17.01
N ASN A 26 -4.90 0.56 17.47
CA ASN A 26 -4.20 1.72 16.95
C ASN A 26 -2.69 1.68 17.22
N ALA A 27 -2.28 1.19 18.40
CA ALA A 27 -0.87 1.02 18.75
C ALA A 27 -0.19 0.01 17.82
N LEU A 28 -0.82 -1.15 17.60
CA LEU A 28 -0.32 -2.18 16.69
C LEU A 28 -0.23 -1.66 15.24
N MET A 29 -1.27 -0.99 14.75
CA MET A 29 -1.28 -0.42 13.39
C MET A 29 -0.21 0.67 13.22
N SER A 30 0.00 1.50 14.24
CA SER A 30 1.05 2.54 14.20
C SER A 30 2.44 1.93 14.18
N LEU A 31 2.70 0.93 15.03
CA LEU A 31 3.97 0.21 15.04
C LEU A 31 4.23 -0.50 13.71
N GLN A 32 3.22 -1.19 13.18
CA GLN A 32 3.28 -1.85 11.88
C GLN A 32 3.57 -0.87 10.74
N GLY A 33 2.90 0.29 10.75
CA GLY A 33 3.13 1.36 9.76
C GLY A 33 4.57 1.87 9.81
N LEU A 34 5.13 2.05 11.02
CA LEU A 34 6.52 2.45 11.21
C LEU A 34 7.49 1.39 10.67
N ILE A 35 7.31 0.12 11.07
CA ILE A 35 8.18 -0.99 10.66
C ILE A 35 8.17 -1.13 9.14
N SER A 36 6.99 -1.09 8.50
CA SER A 36 6.86 -1.30 7.06
C SER A 36 7.52 -0.21 6.20
N HIS A 37 7.80 0.98 6.77
CA HIS A 37 8.47 2.08 6.07
C HIS A 37 9.95 2.25 6.43
N PHE A 38 10.54 1.32 7.18
CA PHE A 38 11.98 1.36 7.43
C PHE A 38 12.76 1.24 6.12
N ASN A 39 13.71 2.15 5.92
CA ASN A 39 14.59 2.15 4.74
C ASN A 39 15.74 1.14 4.90
N VAL A 40 15.40 -0.10 5.26
CA VAL A 40 16.32 -1.21 5.45
C VAL A 40 16.02 -2.28 4.41
N ASP A 41 17.07 -2.83 3.79
CA ASP A 41 16.95 -3.97 2.89
C ASP A 41 16.85 -5.27 3.69
N VAL A 42 15.64 -5.54 4.20
CA VAL A 42 15.33 -6.77 4.94
C VAL A 42 14.89 -7.84 3.95
N LYS A 43 15.49 -9.03 4.06
CA LYS A 43 15.07 -10.25 3.35
C LYS A 43 14.34 -11.17 4.32
N ALA A 44 13.04 -10.99 4.44
CA ALA A 44 12.22 -11.65 5.47
C ALA A 44 11.83 -13.10 5.09
N GLY A 45 12.00 -13.48 3.82
CA GLY A 45 11.84 -14.85 3.36
C GLY A 45 10.42 -15.37 3.59
N TRP A 46 10.27 -16.46 4.35
CA TRP A 46 8.96 -17.05 4.63
C TRP A 46 8.06 -16.15 5.49
N LEU A 47 8.63 -15.23 6.26
CA LEU A 47 7.87 -14.33 7.12
C LEU A 47 6.98 -13.38 6.31
N ASN A 48 7.34 -13.11 5.05
CA ASN A 48 6.52 -12.33 4.12
C ASN A 48 5.14 -12.96 3.85
N TYR A 49 4.95 -14.27 4.09
CA TYR A 49 3.64 -14.92 3.95
C TYR A 49 2.74 -14.74 5.19
N VAL A 50 3.29 -14.19 6.28
CA VAL A 50 2.58 -14.02 7.56
C VAL A 50 2.42 -12.55 7.90
N LEU A 51 3.44 -11.73 7.67
CA LEU A 51 3.45 -10.30 7.99
C LEU A 51 3.91 -9.47 6.80
N VAL A 52 3.27 -8.33 6.62
CA VAL A 52 3.69 -7.33 5.64
C VAL A 52 4.87 -6.56 6.23
N GLY A 53 6.07 -6.80 5.72
CA GLY A 53 7.29 -6.12 6.16
C GLY A 53 7.69 -4.97 5.24
N THR A 54 8.87 -4.41 5.49
CA THR A 54 9.51 -3.41 4.60
C THR A 54 9.67 -3.92 3.18
N GLU A 55 9.99 -5.21 3.02
CA GLU A 55 10.20 -5.85 1.72
C GLU A 55 8.95 -5.76 0.84
N LEU A 56 7.81 -6.23 1.35
CA LEU A 56 6.54 -6.21 0.62
C LEU A 56 6.00 -4.80 0.42
N HIS A 57 6.08 -3.96 1.46
CA HIS A 57 5.58 -2.59 1.42
C HIS A 57 6.37 -1.69 0.47
N ARG A 58 7.65 -1.97 0.26
CA ARG A 58 8.46 -1.28 -0.75
C ARG A 58 7.95 -1.52 -2.17
N PHE A 59 7.61 -2.78 -2.49
CA PHE A 59 7.02 -3.13 -3.78
C PHE A 59 5.63 -2.50 -3.94
N HIS A 60 4.83 -2.42 -2.86
CA HIS A 60 3.56 -1.70 -2.89
C HIS A 60 3.70 -0.25 -3.37
N HIS A 61 4.77 0.44 -2.96
CA HIS A 61 5.06 1.80 -3.42
C HIS A 61 5.83 1.88 -4.74
N SER A 62 6.00 0.78 -5.46
CA SER A 62 6.65 0.83 -6.76
C SER A 62 5.85 1.68 -7.74
N ALA A 63 6.58 2.45 -8.56
CA ALA A 63 6.00 3.17 -9.68
C ALA A 63 5.76 2.27 -10.91
N ASP A 64 6.25 1.02 -10.93
CA ASP A 64 5.90 0.03 -11.94
C ASP A 64 4.67 -0.78 -11.50
N MET A 65 3.58 -0.65 -12.25
CA MET A 65 2.29 -1.27 -11.95
C MET A 65 2.33 -2.80 -11.93
N ARG A 66 3.34 -3.42 -12.55
CA ARG A 66 3.53 -4.88 -12.54
C ARG A 66 3.92 -5.40 -11.15
N GLU A 67 4.61 -4.57 -10.37
CA GLU A 67 5.12 -4.90 -9.04
C GLU A 67 4.46 -4.07 -7.92
N ALA A 68 3.70 -3.01 -8.25
CA ALA A 68 2.88 -2.20 -7.33
C ALA A 68 1.66 -2.95 -6.77
N GLN A 69 1.95 -4.03 -6.05
CA GLN A 69 1.02 -5.01 -5.52
C GLN A 69 1.04 -4.95 -3.97
N ASN A 70 0.73 -6.04 -3.26
CA ASN A 70 0.74 -6.11 -1.79
C ASN A 70 -0.14 -5.04 -1.11
N TYR A 71 -1.46 -5.14 -1.28
CA TYR A 71 -2.46 -4.22 -0.74
C TYR A 71 -2.75 -4.43 0.75
N GLY A 72 -2.32 -5.54 1.34
CA GLY A 72 -2.41 -5.81 2.77
C GLY A 72 -1.53 -4.87 3.59
N VAL A 73 -2.02 -4.43 4.76
CA VAL A 73 -1.29 -3.50 5.65
C VAL A 73 -0.55 -4.22 6.78
N LEU A 74 -1.15 -5.27 7.35
CA LEU A 74 -0.58 -6.04 8.46
C LEU A 74 -0.15 -7.43 8.03
N ILE A 75 -1.05 -8.15 7.35
CA ILE A 75 -0.85 -9.51 6.85
C ILE A 75 -1.19 -9.56 5.36
N PRO A 76 -0.52 -10.41 4.58
CA PRO A 76 -0.71 -10.52 3.13
C PRO A 76 -1.92 -11.40 2.75
N LEU A 77 -2.83 -11.68 3.68
CA LEU A 77 -3.89 -12.67 3.48
C LEU A 77 -4.70 -12.39 2.21
N TRP A 78 -5.12 -11.13 2.02
CA TRP A 78 -5.89 -10.74 0.84
C TRP A 78 -5.03 -10.78 -0.43
N ASP A 79 -3.75 -10.48 -0.32
CA ASP A 79 -2.84 -10.57 -1.45
C ASP A 79 -2.64 -12.00 -1.94
N LEU A 80 -2.57 -12.95 -1.00
CA LEU A 80 -2.51 -14.38 -1.31
C LEU A 80 -3.83 -14.89 -1.88
N VAL A 81 -4.97 -14.45 -1.34
CA VAL A 81 -6.30 -14.86 -1.80
C VAL A 81 -6.62 -14.33 -3.20
N PHE A 82 -6.25 -13.08 -3.49
CA PHE A 82 -6.58 -12.42 -4.76
C PHE A 82 -5.43 -12.42 -5.78
N GLY A 83 -4.28 -13.01 -5.45
CA GLY A 83 -3.14 -13.13 -6.36
C GLY A 83 -2.38 -11.82 -6.58
N THR A 84 -2.44 -10.90 -5.62
CA THR A 84 -1.72 -9.62 -5.61
C THR A 84 -0.52 -9.66 -4.66
N PHE A 85 -0.03 -10.85 -4.31
CA PHE A 85 1.20 -11.02 -3.57
C PHE A 85 2.40 -10.93 -4.50
N PHE A 86 3.32 -9.99 -4.24
CA PHE A 86 4.53 -9.80 -5.05
C PHE A 86 5.76 -9.63 -4.16
N CYS A 87 6.79 -10.43 -4.42
CA CYS A 87 8.07 -10.35 -3.70
C CYS A 87 9.19 -10.82 -4.64
N ALA A 88 9.93 -9.88 -5.23
CA ALA A 88 11.11 -10.22 -6.00
C ALA A 88 12.28 -10.55 -5.06
N ARG A 89 13.14 -11.50 -5.47
CA ARG A 89 14.30 -11.94 -4.67
C ARG A 89 15.63 -11.33 -5.12
N ASP A 90 15.64 -10.83 -6.34
CA ASP A 90 16.82 -10.48 -7.12
C ASP A 90 16.98 -8.98 -7.34
N HIS A 91 15.94 -8.18 -7.09
CA HIS A 91 15.98 -6.73 -7.28
C HIS A 91 15.07 -5.99 -6.29
N LEU A 92 15.25 -4.66 -6.27
CA LEU A 92 14.39 -3.71 -5.58
C LEU A 92 13.65 -2.86 -6.64
N PRO A 93 12.54 -2.20 -6.28
CA PRO A 93 11.87 -1.26 -7.17
C PRO A 93 12.83 -0.19 -7.66
N THR A 94 12.88 0.02 -8.97
CA THR A 94 13.76 1.03 -9.57
C THR A 94 13.32 2.45 -9.21
N ARG A 95 12.01 2.66 -9.01
CA ARG A 95 11.43 3.95 -8.62
C ARG A 95 10.24 3.74 -7.69
N ILE A 96 10.20 4.55 -6.63
CA ILE A 96 9.08 4.63 -5.70
C ILE A 96 8.18 5.81 -6.08
N GLY A 97 6.86 5.62 -6.01
CA GLY A 97 5.85 6.64 -6.28
C GLY A 97 4.80 6.17 -7.28
N VAL A 98 4.24 7.11 -8.04
CA VAL A 98 3.19 6.82 -9.02
C VAL A 98 3.77 6.64 -10.43
N ALA A 99 3.09 5.84 -11.26
CA ALA A 99 3.36 5.82 -12.70
C ALA A 99 3.00 7.18 -13.31
N ALA A 100 3.80 7.66 -14.27
CA ALA A 100 3.55 8.93 -14.99
C ALA A 100 3.18 10.13 -14.09
N PRO A 101 4.06 10.57 -13.17
CA PRO A 101 3.75 11.61 -12.18
C PRO A 101 3.25 12.93 -12.79
N ALA A 102 3.65 13.25 -14.02
CA ALA A 102 3.19 14.43 -14.75
C ALA A 102 1.67 14.43 -15.06
N GLN A 103 0.99 13.28 -14.94
CA GLN A 103 -0.46 13.16 -15.14
C GLN A 103 -1.27 13.48 -13.88
N TYR A 104 -0.60 13.65 -12.73
CA TYR A 104 -1.25 13.95 -11.46
C TYR A 104 -1.15 15.46 -11.14
N PRO A 105 -2.19 16.06 -10.56
CA PRO A 105 -2.14 17.45 -10.08
C PRO A 105 -1.09 17.60 -8.96
N ASN A 106 -0.59 18.82 -8.78
CA ASN A 106 0.34 19.09 -7.67
C ASN A 106 -0.35 18.83 -6.33
N SER A 107 0.42 18.40 -5.33
CA SER A 107 -0.09 18.12 -3.98
C SER A 107 -0.73 19.33 -3.29
N THR A 108 -0.42 20.54 -3.75
CA THR A 108 -1.01 21.80 -3.29
C THR A 108 -2.40 22.09 -3.89
N GLU A 109 -2.76 21.43 -5.00
CA GLU A 109 -4.04 21.59 -5.68
C GLU A 109 -5.10 20.66 -5.07
N ILE A 110 -5.38 20.83 -3.77
CA ILE A 110 -6.18 19.91 -2.94
C ILE A 110 -7.52 19.54 -3.60
N GLY A 111 -8.24 20.51 -4.18
CA GLY A 111 -9.52 20.25 -4.85
C GLY A 111 -9.40 19.30 -6.05
N LYS A 112 -8.32 19.39 -6.82
CA LYS A 112 -8.05 18.48 -7.94
C LYS A 112 -7.66 17.09 -7.45
N VAL A 113 -6.81 17.01 -6.41
CA VAL A 113 -6.42 15.73 -5.78
C VAL A 113 -7.64 15.00 -5.24
N LEU A 114 -8.53 15.70 -4.53
CA LEU A 114 -9.76 15.12 -3.96
C LEU A 114 -10.75 14.66 -5.04
N ALA A 115 -10.72 15.26 -6.23
CA ALA A 115 -11.59 14.89 -7.35
C ALA A 115 -11.04 13.72 -8.18
N LEU A 116 -9.79 13.28 -7.99
CA LEU A 116 -9.16 12.20 -8.75
C LEU A 116 -9.99 10.89 -8.77
N PRO A 117 -10.55 10.39 -7.64
CA PRO A 117 -11.35 9.17 -7.64
C PRO A 117 -12.63 9.28 -8.49
N LEU A 118 -13.14 10.50 -8.71
CA LEU A 118 -14.36 10.78 -9.47
C LEU A 118 -14.08 11.07 -10.95
N ARG A 119 -12.81 11.34 -11.29
CA ARG A 119 -12.35 11.72 -12.62
C ARG A 119 -11.50 10.62 -13.24
N TRP A 120 -11.86 9.36 -12.98
CA TRP A 120 -11.19 8.19 -13.54
C TRP A 120 -11.31 8.21 -15.07
N GLU A 121 -10.38 8.88 -15.73
CA GLU A 121 -9.99 8.53 -17.08
C GLU A 121 -9.07 7.34 -16.95
N ALA A 122 -9.34 6.27 -17.70
CA ALA A 122 -8.56 5.04 -17.67
C ALA A 122 -7.07 5.39 -17.57
N GLY A 123 -6.47 5.10 -16.40
CA GLY A 123 -5.08 5.45 -16.12
C GLY A 123 -4.16 4.97 -17.24
N PRO A 124 -2.95 5.55 -17.37
CA PRO A 124 -2.04 5.20 -18.45
C PRO A 124 -1.96 3.68 -18.54
N ARG A 125 -2.51 3.10 -19.62
CA ARG A 125 -2.39 1.67 -19.87
C ARG A 125 -0.90 1.42 -19.82
N ALA A 126 -0.49 0.49 -18.95
CA ALA A 126 0.85 -0.05 -19.01
C ALA A 126 1.10 -0.37 -20.49
N THR A 127 1.96 0.40 -21.14
CA THR A 127 2.45 0.03 -22.45
C THR A 127 3.19 -1.26 -22.18
N LEU A 128 2.51 -2.38 -22.50
CA LEU A 128 3.14 -3.66 -22.68
C LEU A 128 4.06 -3.46 -23.87
N ASP A 129 5.22 -2.87 -23.61
CA ASP A 129 6.27 -2.84 -24.60
C ASP A 129 6.76 -4.27 -24.69
N THR A 130 6.18 -4.98 -25.66
CA THR A 130 6.71 -6.21 -26.22
C THR A 130 8.01 -5.86 -26.90
N ALA A 131 9.06 -5.63 -26.12
CA ALA A 131 10.43 -5.67 -26.63
C ALA A 131 10.90 -7.12 -26.54
N GLY A 132 10.40 -7.92 -27.50
CA GLY A 132 11.17 -9.04 -28.02
C GLY A 132 12.29 -8.47 -28.88
N GLY A 133 13.52 -8.93 -28.62
CA GLY A 133 14.74 -8.58 -29.35
C GLY A 133 15.96 -9.08 -28.60
#